data_AF-A0A6G0V3C6-F1
#
_entry.id   AF-A0A6G0V3C6-F1
#
_cell.length_a   1.000
_cell.length_b   1.000
_cell.length_c   1.000
_cell.angle_alpha   90.00
_cell.angle_beta   90.00
_cell.angle_gamma   90.00
#
_symmetry.space_group_name_H-M   'P 1'
#
loop_
_entity.id
_entity.type
_entity.pdbx_description
1 polymer ?
#
loop_
_entity_poly.entity_id
_entity_poly.type
_entity_poly.pdbx_seq_one_letter_code
_entity_poly.pdbx_strand_id
1 'polypeptide(L)'
;MRNLYLIFVFLVLLGTGNSSSSPQKTKCVNILYNRVSNWLSKSQYENILNDFEPHFYAEEPPETVGSKAVGIIMGRLSFSQMLQVAAFGSKLLGKLNQYIDTTMTVLGNNLYPFFLQLNKVTHVYKEKGVAKDPTVTRGYVKIAQFATPKRLNTIFCRARPAFGPDWPTIYSFVTDSKILKFSLYPCTIP
;
A
#
# COMPACT_ATOMS: atom_id res chain seq x y z
N MET A 1 -12.54 -15.08 9.73
CA MET A 1 -11.96 -13.73 9.72
C MET A 1 -11.27 -13.43 8.38
N ARG A 2 -12.00 -13.44 7.25
CA ARG A 2 -11.44 -13.24 5.88
C ARG A 2 -11.99 -11.97 5.18
N ASN A 3 -12.62 -11.05 5.93
CA ASN A 3 -13.55 -10.06 5.35
C ASN A 3 -13.01 -8.60 5.35
N LEU A 4 -11.71 -8.41 5.56
CA LEU A 4 -11.13 -7.11 5.96
C LEU A 4 -10.11 -6.52 4.95
N TYR A 5 -9.87 -7.19 3.82
CA TYR A 5 -8.60 -7.05 3.07
C TYR A 5 -8.55 -5.95 1.99
N LEU A 6 -9.68 -5.36 1.63
CA LEU A 6 -9.85 -4.54 0.43
C LEU A 6 -9.08 -3.21 0.45
N ILE A 7 -9.10 -2.55 1.59
CA ILE A 7 -8.43 -1.25 1.75
C ILE A 7 -6.99 -1.45 2.23
N PHE A 8 -6.73 -2.65 2.77
CA PHE A 8 -5.41 -3.10 3.19
C PHE A 8 -4.52 -3.30 1.99
N VAL A 9 -4.94 -4.04 0.95
CA VAL A 9 -4.16 -4.17 -0.29
C VAL A 9 -3.79 -2.80 -0.88
N PHE A 10 -4.67 -1.80 -0.74
CA PHE A 10 -4.40 -0.42 -1.18
C PHE A 10 -3.32 0.30 -0.34
N LEU A 11 -3.36 0.15 0.99
CA LEU A 11 -2.35 0.66 1.92
C LEU A 11 -1.03 -0.13 1.84
N VAL A 12 -1.13 -1.43 1.57
CA VAL A 12 -0.07 -2.46 1.48
C VAL A 12 0.91 -2.16 0.37
N LEU A 13 0.40 -1.73 -0.78
CA LEU A 13 1.24 -1.56 -1.95
C LEU A 13 1.88 -0.15 -2.00
N LEU A 14 1.43 0.77 -1.13
CA LEU A 14 2.02 2.10 -0.95
C LEU A 14 2.93 2.16 0.29
N GLY A 15 2.64 1.38 1.32
CA GLY A 15 3.42 1.29 2.56
C GLY A 15 4.67 0.46 2.40
N THR A 16 5.73 1.01 1.79
CA THR A 16 6.99 0.27 1.66
C THR A 16 8.16 1.00 2.38
N GLY A 17 8.79 0.31 3.35
CA GLY A 17 10.23 0.38 3.63
C GLY A 17 10.93 0.91 4.92
N ASN A 18 11.75 0.10 5.63
CA ASN A 18 12.81 0.58 6.56
C ASN A 18 14.22 0.04 6.33
N SER A 19 15.25 0.85 6.53
CA SER A 19 16.44 0.44 7.27
C SER A 19 16.91 1.66 8.06
N SER A 20 17.34 1.34 9.28
CA SER A 20 18.23 2.12 10.15
C SER A 20 18.00 3.62 10.16
N SER A 21 16.99 4.10 10.91
CA SER A 21 16.82 5.53 11.28
C SER A 21 17.21 6.52 10.18
N SER A 22 16.98 6.15 8.92
CA SER A 22 17.62 6.85 7.81
C SER A 22 16.72 8.02 7.45
N PRO A 23 17.28 9.20 7.18
CA PRO A 23 16.49 10.34 6.71
C PRO A 23 15.56 9.97 5.54
N GLN A 24 15.94 8.99 4.72
CA GLN A 24 15.18 8.47 3.59
C GLN A 24 13.94 7.67 4.02
N LYS A 25 14.01 6.81 5.06
CA LYS A 25 12.80 6.18 5.62
C LYS A 25 11.86 7.23 6.18
N THR A 26 12.37 8.14 7.02
CA THR A 26 11.52 9.17 7.64
C THR A 26 10.84 10.01 6.57
N LYS A 27 11.56 10.34 5.48
CA LYS A 27 10.99 10.99 4.31
C LYS A 27 9.93 10.14 3.61
N CYS A 28 10.17 8.83 3.43
CA CYS A 28 9.18 7.90 2.87
C CYS A 28 7.90 7.87 3.73
N VAL A 29 8.03 7.63 5.03
CA VAL A 29 6.92 7.63 6.00
C VAL A 29 6.15 8.93 5.95
N ASN A 30 6.84 10.08 5.94
CA ASN A 30 6.18 11.39 5.85
C ASN A 30 5.42 11.55 4.52
N ILE A 31 5.98 11.08 3.41
CA ILE A 31 5.29 11.11 2.10
C ILE A 31 4.04 10.24 2.15
N LEU A 32 4.13 9.02 2.67
CA LEU A 32 2.99 8.10 2.78
C LEU A 32 1.92 8.62 3.73
N TYR A 33 2.31 9.10 4.89
CA TYR A 33 1.40 9.72 5.85
C TYR A 33 0.68 10.95 5.27
N ASN A 34 1.41 11.80 4.53
CA ASN A 34 0.85 13.03 3.99
C ASN A 34 -0.01 12.79 2.74
N ARG A 35 0.33 11.81 1.90
CA ARG A 35 -0.30 11.60 0.58
C ARG A 35 -1.24 10.40 0.51
N VAL A 36 -0.97 9.34 1.26
CA VAL A 36 -1.71 8.09 1.15
C VAL A 36 -2.79 8.02 2.20
N SER A 37 -2.40 8.06 3.48
CA SER A 37 -3.34 7.91 4.59
C SER A 37 -2.77 8.46 5.89
N ASN A 38 -3.60 9.14 6.67
CA ASN A 38 -3.35 9.48 8.07
C ASN A 38 -4.14 8.60 9.05
N TRP A 39 -4.88 7.62 8.54
CA TRP A 39 -5.52 6.60 9.38
C TRP A 39 -4.48 5.73 10.07
N LEU A 40 -3.40 5.38 9.36
CA LEU A 40 -2.20 4.82 9.96
C LEU A 40 -1.35 5.95 10.57
N SER A 41 -0.95 5.77 11.82
CA SER A 41 0.05 6.63 12.44
C SER A 41 1.41 6.49 11.74
N LYS A 42 2.29 7.47 11.91
CA LYS A 42 3.67 7.37 11.38
C LYS A 42 4.41 6.15 11.93
N SER A 43 4.21 5.81 13.21
CA SER A 43 4.80 4.60 13.81
C SER A 43 4.22 3.31 13.22
N GLN A 44 2.93 3.28 12.88
CA GLN A 44 2.34 2.13 12.18
C GLN A 44 2.94 1.97 10.78
N TYR A 45 3.09 3.07 10.02
CA TYR A 45 3.83 3.02 8.77
C TYR A 45 5.23 2.48 8.99
N GLU A 46 5.99 3.05 9.93
CA GLU A 46 7.36 2.62 10.21
C GLU A 46 7.47 1.12 10.52
N ASN A 47 6.48 0.54 11.22
CA ASN A 47 6.46 -0.89 11.52
C ASN A 47 6.10 -1.74 10.30
N ILE A 48 5.11 -1.33 9.50
CA ILE A 48 4.78 -1.99 8.22
C ILE A 48 6.01 -2.03 7.31
N LEU A 49 6.70 -0.89 7.27
CA LEU A 49 7.93 -0.68 6.54
C LEU A 49 9.07 -1.63 7.00
N ASN A 50 9.17 -1.92 8.31
CA ASN A 50 10.14 -2.88 8.87
C ASN A 50 9.83 -4.31 8.46
N ASP A 51 8.56 -4.71 8.58
CA ASP A 51 8.14 -6.09 8.28
C ASP A 51 8.26 -6.40 6.79
N PHE A 52 8.17 -5.36 5.95
CA PHE A 52 8.26 -5.49 4.51
C PHE A 52 9.69 -5.56 3.97
N GLU A 53 10.65 -4.97 4.69
CA GLU A 53 12.06 -4.88 4.28
C GLU A 53 12.67 -6.24 3.87
N PRO A 54 12.53 -7.32 4.66
CA PRO A 54 13.12 -8.61 4.33
C PRO A 54 12.61 -9.16 3.00
N HIS A 55 11.33 -8.92 2.68
CA HIS A 55 10.69 -9.47 1.49
C HIS A 55 11.22 -8.85 0.20
N PHE A 56 11.36 -7.52 0.15
CA PHE A 56 11.90 -6.89 -1.05
C PHE A 56 13.42 -7.04 -1.16
N TYR A 57 14.15 -7.10 -0.03
CA TYR A 57 15.60 -7.35 -0.05
C TYR A 57 15.92 -8.78 -0.51
N ALA A 58 15.07 -9.74 -0.13
CA ALA A 58 15.12 -11.11 -0.63
C ALA A 58 14.66 -11.26 -2.10
N GLU A 59 14.25 -10.17 -2.75
CA GLU A 59 13.71 -10.17 -4.12
C GLU A 59 12.53 -11.14 -4.28
N GLU A 60 11.68 -11.24 -3.25
CA GLU A 60 10.51 -12.11 -3.32
C GLU A 60 9.61 -11.74 -4.51
N PRO A 61 8.95 -12.73 -5.14
CA PRO A 61 7.99 -12.47 -6.22
C PRO A 61 6.90 -11.48 -5.78
N PRO A 62 6.49 -10.53 -6.63
CA PRO A 62 5.47 -9.53 -6.29
C PRO A 62 4.16 -10.13 -5.75
N GLU A 63 3.78 -11.32 -6.25
CA GLU A 63 2.59 -12.07 -5.82
C GLU A 63 2.73 -12.52 -4.36
N THR A 64 3.89 -13.07 -4.00
CA THR A 64 4.22 -13.47 -2.63
C THR A 64 4.20 -12.27 -1.70
N VAL A 65 4.83 -11.18 -2.10
CA VAL A 65 4.89 -9.94 -1.34
C VAL A 65 3.49 -9.34 -1.13
N GLY A 66 2.68 -9.28 -2.19
CA GLY A 66 1.31 -8.79 -2.13
C GLY A 66 0.41 -9.61 -1.21
N SER A 67 0.54 -10.95 -1.24
CA SER A 67 -0.23 -11.84 -0.36
C SER A 67 0.14 -11.69 1.13
N LYS A 68 1.43 -11.50 1.43
CA LYS A 68 1.92 -11.34 2.82
C LYS A 68 1.57 -9.98 3.41
N ALA A 69 1.61 -8.94 2.60
CA ALA A 69 1.58 -7.59 3.14
C ALA A 69 0.22 -7.20 3.72
N VAL A 70 -0.87 -7.83 3.28
CA VAL A 70 -2.17 -7.74 3.95
C VAL A 70 -2.09 -8.17 5.42
N GLY A 71 -1.43 -9.30 5.69
CA GLY A 71 -1.19 -9.78 7.05
C GLY A 71 -0.32 -8.81 7.85
N ILE A 72 0.71 -8.25 7.22
CA ILE A 72 1.59 -7.24 7.82
C ILE A 72 0.78 -6.03 8.31
N ILE A 73 -0.01 -5.39 7.45
CA ILE A 73 -0.75 -4.19 7.86
C ILE A 73 -1.83 -4.52 8.88
N MET A 74 -2.55 -5.64 8.72
CA MET A 74 -3.56 -6.08 9.71
C MET A 74 -2.95 -6.27 11.10
N GLY A 75 -1.74 -6.83 11.17
CA GLY A 75 -0.99 -7.02 12.42
C GLY A 75 -0.49 -5.71 13.07
N ARG A 76 -0.64 -4.56 12.40
CA ARG A 76 -0.23 -3.25 12.91
C ARG A 76 -1.40 -2.33 13.26
N LEU A 77 -2.64 -2.78 13.09
CA LEU A 77 -3.81 -2.00 13.46
C LEU A 77 -4.07 -2.03 14.97
N SER A 78 -4.54 -0.90 15.48
CA SER A 78 -5.23 -0.84 16.76
C SER A 78 -6.57 -1.56 16.69
N PHE A 79 -7.12 -1.89 17.86
CA PHE A 79 -8.44 -2.48 17.97
C PHE A 79 -9.54 -1.61 17.35
N SER A 80 -9.50 -0.29 17.55
CA SER A 80 -10.46 0.64 16.94
C SER A 80 -10.40 0.62 15.41
N GLN A 81 -9.20 0.62 14.84
CA GLN A 81 -9.01 0.50 13.39
C GLN A 81 -9.53 -0.87 12.87
N MET A 82 -9.26 -1.97 13.58
CA MET A 82 -9.81 -3.28 13.23
C MET A 82 -11.34 -3.29 13.22
N LEU A 83 -11.98 -2.67 14.21
CA LEU A 83 -13.44 -2.56 14.29
C LEU A 83 -14.02 -1.76 13.12
N GLN A 84 -13.40 -0.66 12.71
CA GLN A 84 -13.84 0.12 11.55
C GLN A 84 -13.82 -0.71 10.27
N VAL A 85 -12.75 -1.49 10.07
CA VAL A 85 -12.63 -2.37 8.90
C VAL A 85 -13.67 -3.49 8.97
N ALA A 86 -13.94 -4.04 10.16
CA ALA A 86 -14.96 -5.08 10.35
C ALA A 86 -16.37 -4.56 10.08
N ALA A 87 -16.68 -3.36 10.55
CA ALA A 87 -17.95 -2.68 10.28
C ALA A 87 -18.15 -2.35 8.79
N PHE A 88 -17.07 -2.19 8.03
CA PHE A 88 -17.16 -2.06 6.58
C PHE A 88 -17.30 -3.38 5.87
N GLY A 89 -16.50 -4.39 6.26
CA GLY A 89 -16.61 -5.74 5.73
C GLY A 89 -18.01 -6.33 5.90
N SER A 90 -18.69 -6.02 7.01
CA SER A 90 -20.09 -6.43 7.23
C SER A 90 -21.07 -5.82 6.23
N LYS A 91 -20.86 -4.56 5.82
CA LYS A 91 -21.67 -3.89 4.79
C LYS A 91 -21.48 -4.49 3.39
N LEU A 92 -20.45 -5.31 3.20
CA LEU A 92 -20.07 -5.91 1.91
C LEU A 92 -20.27 -7.44 1.87
N LEU A 93 -20.92 -8.04 2.87
CA LEU A 93 -20.97 -9.50 3.09
C LEU A 93 -21.49 -10.34 1.89
N GLY A 94 -22.21 -9.76 0.94
CA GLY A 94 -22.68 -10.45 -0.28
C GLY A 94 -21.76 -10.36 -1.50
N LYS A 95 -20.77 -9.46 -1.49
CA LYS A 95 -19.90 -9.15 -2.65
C LYS A 95 -18.41 -9.18 -2.32
N LEU A 96 -18.07 -9.66 -1.14
CA LEU A 96 -16.72 -9.59 -0.58
C LEU A 96 -15.65 -10.17 -1.50
N ASN A 97 -15.84 -11.40 -1.99
CA ASN A 97 -14.86 -12.07 -2.85
C ASN A 97 -14.64 -11.27 -4.14
N GLN A 98 -15.73 -10.82 -4.77
CA GLN A 98 -15.66 -9.97 -5.96
C GLN A 98 -14.85 -8.70 -5.69
N TYR A 99 -15.06 -8.02 -4.56
CA TYR A 99 -14.26 -6.85 -4.24
C TYR A 99 -12.79 -7.19 -4.02
N ILE A 100 -12.48 -8.34 -3.40
CA ILE A 100 -11.10 -8.75 -3.16
C ILE A 100 -10.41 -8.95 -4.51
N ASP A 101 -11.06 -9.66 -5.41
CA ASP A 101 -10.55 -9.93 -6.74
C ASP A 101 -10.38 -8.63 -7.56
N THR A 102 -11.37 -7.74 -7.53
CA THR A 102 -11.30 -6.42 -8.18
C THR A 102 -10.15 -5.59 -7.62
N THR A 103 -9.98 -5.58 -6.29
CA THR A 103 -8.93 -4.83 -5.61
C THR A 103 -7.56 -5.37 -5.97
N MET A 104 -7.37 -6.68 -5.89
CA MET A 104 -6.13 -7.37 -6.24
C MET A 104 -5.78 -7.17 -7.71
N THR A 105 -6.79 -7.17 -8.60
CA THR A 105 -6.60 -6.93 -10.03
C THR A 105 -6.18 -5.50 -10.31
N VAL A 106 -6.96 -4.51 -9.85
CA VAL A 106 -6.66 -3.09 -10.09
C VAL A 106 -5.30 -2.75 -9.50
N LEU A 107 -5.04 -3.12 -8.25
CA LEU A 107 -3.81 -2.72 -7.59
C LEU A 107 -2.62 -3.55 -8.05
N GLY A 108 -2.78 -4.86 -8.20
CA GLY A 108 -1.77 -5.74 -8.76
C GLY A 108 -1.27 -5.24 -10.10
N ASN A 109 -2.18 -4.89 -11.02
CA ASN A 109 -1.80 -4.35 -12.34
C ASN A 109 -1.03 -3.01 -12.26
N ASN A 110 -1.27 -2.20 -11.23
CA ASN A 110 -0.59 -0.93 -11.05
C ASN A 110 0.76 -1.06 -10.31
N LEU A 111 0.88 -2.06 -9.43
CA LEU A 111 1.97 -2.15 -8.46
C LEU A 111 2.95 -3.28 -8.79
N TYR A 112 2.52 -4.28 -9.55
CA TYR A 112 3.39 -5.31 -10.09
C TYR A 112 4.59 -4.74 -10.86
N PRO A 113 4.43 -3.80 -11.82
CA PRO A 113 5.59 -3.22 -12.51
C PRO A 113 6.49 -2.42 -11.57
N PHE A 114 5.94 -1.85 -10.50
CA PHE A 114 6.73 -1.13 -9.49
C PHE A 114 7.55 -2.12 -8.65
N PHE A 115 6.98 -3.25 -8.24
CA PHE A 115 7.72 -4.29 -7.52
C PHE A 115 8.84 -4.89 -8.35
N LEU A 116 8.62 -5.12 -9.65
CA LEU A 116 9.69 -5.55 -10.54
C LEU A 116 10.83 -4.52 -10.62
N GLN A 117 10.50 -3.23 -10.65
CA GLN A 117 11.53 -2.17 -10.61
C GLN A 117 12.27 -2.13 -9.27
N LEU A 118 11.57 -2.37 -8.15
CA LEU A 118 12.16 -2.44 -6.83
C LEU A 118 13.13 -3.63 -6.73
N ASN A 119 12.70 -4.82 -7.16
CA ASN A 119 13.53 -6.03 -7.18
C ASN A 119 14.74 -5.84 -8.10
N LYS A 120 14.56 -5.24 -9.29
CA LYS A 120 15.68 -4.93 -10.19
C LYS A 120 16.72 -4.02 -9.56
N VAL A 121 16.28 -3.00 -8.80
CA VAL A 121 17.22 -2.12 -8.07
C VAL A 121 17.95 -2.91 -7.00
N THR A 122 17.25 -3.68 -6.18
CA THR A 122 17.87 -4.53 -5.15
C THR A 122 18.91 -5.48 -5.75
N HIS A 123 18.55 -6.16 -6.83
CA HIS A 123 19.39 -7.12 -7.54
C HIS A 123 20.71 -6.49 -8.02
N VAL A 124 20.63 -5.38 -8.76
CA VAL A 124 21.83 -4.68 -9.29
C VAL A 124 22.79 -4.24 -8.18
N TYR A 125 22.27 -3.85 -7.02
CA TYR A 125 23.13 -3.44 -5.90
C TYR A 125 23.76 -4.63 -5.18
N LYS A 126 23.03 -5.74 -5.05
CA LYS A 126 23.58 -7.00 -4.51
C LYS A 126 24.66 -7.59 -5.41
N GLU A 127 24.48 -7.59 -6.73
CA GLU A 127 25.50 -8.03 -7.69
C GLU A 127 26.78 -7.19 -7.60
N LYS A 128 26.65 -5.90 -7.27
CA LYS A 128 27.79 -4.99 -7.05
C LYS A 128 28.45 -5.14 -5.67
N GLY A 129 28.01 -6.10 -4.85
CA GLY A 129 28.53 -6.31 -3.50
C GLY A 129 28.20 -5.17 -2.53
N VAL A 130 27.19 -4.36 -2.82
CA VAL A 130 26.79 -3.27 -1.92
C VAL A 130 26.13 -3.86 -0.68
N ALA A 131 26.52 -3.34 0.49
CA ALA A 131 25.92 -3.75 1.76
C ALA A 131 24.39 -3.59 1.76
N LYS A 132 23.73 -4.33 2.67
CA LYS A 132 22.28 -4.35 2.80
C LYS A 132 21.69 -2.96 3.00
N ASP A 133 22.17 -2.21 3.99
CA ASP A 133 21.62 -0.91 4.38
C ASP A 133 21.55 0.12 3.22
N PRO A 134 22.63 0.34 2.43
CA PRO A 134 22.53 1.20 1.25
C PRO A 134 21.57 0.69 0.17
N THR A 135 21.51 -0.63 -0.05
CA THR A 135 20.60 -1.26 -1.02
C THR A 135 19.15 -1.00 -0.64
N VAL A 136 18.86 -1.23 0.64
CA VAL A 136 17.55 -1.08 1.26
C VAL A 136 17.12 0.40 1.27
N THR A 137 18.05 1.32 1.55
CA THR A 137 17.84 2.78 1.44
C THR A 137 17.42 3.22 0.03
N ARG A 138 17.99 2.62 -1.02
CA ARG A 138 17.60 2.91 -2.41
C ARG A 138 16.19 2.43 -2.72
N GLY A 139 15.77 1.34 -2.09
CA GLY A 139 14.37 0.92 -2.05
C GLY A 139 13.46 2.08 -1.61
N TYR A 140 13.77 2.75 -0.50
CA TYR A 140 12.93 3.86 0.02
C TYR A 140 12.83 5.05 -0.88
N VAL A 141 13.93 5.37 -1.55
CA VAL A 141 13.90 6.42 -2.55
C VAL A 141 12.93 6.05 -3.69
N LYS A 142 12.95 4.81 -4.17
CA LYS A 142 12.03 4.35 -5.22
C LYS A 142 10.57 4.37 -4.78
N ILE A 143 10.32 3.98 -3.55
CA ILE A 143 8.98 3.98 -2.97
C ILE A 143 8.43 5.40 -2.85
N ALA A 144 9.23 6.31 -2.27
CA ALA A 144 8.88 7.71 -2.16
C ALA A 144 8.64 8.37 -3.54
N GLN A 145 9.41 7.97 -4.56
CA GLN A 145 9.23 8.41 -5.95
C GLN A 145 7.97 7.82 -6.60
N PHE A 146 7.53 6.64 -6.18
CA PHE A 146 6.30 6.05 -6.68
C PHE A 146 5.06 6.75 -6.09
N ALA A 147 5.08 7.09 -4.80
CA ALA A 147 3.99 7.75 -4.06
C ALA A 147 3.82 9.24 -4.42
N THR A 148 3.67 9.53 -5.72
CA THR A 148 3.39 10.87 -6.25
C THR A 148 1.89 11.10 -6.40
N PRO A 149 1.42 12.36 -6.33
CA PRO A 149 0.02 12.69 -6.59
C PRO A 149 -0.51 12.12 -7.91
N LYS A 150 0.26 12.22 -8.99
CA LYS A 150 -0.12 11.71 -10.31
C LYS A 150 -0.32 10.19 -10.32
N ARG A 151 0.59 9.43 -9.70
CA ARG A 151 0.49 7.96 -9.62
C ARG A 151 -0.68 7.54 -8.74
N LEU A 152 -0.84 8.16 -7.58
CA LEU A 152 -1.96 7.91 -6.70
C LEU A 152 -3.29 8.21 -7.39
N ASN A 153 -3.43 9.37 -8.03
CA ASN A 153 -4.60 9.71 -8.85
C ASN A 153 -4.88 8.69 -9.96
N THR A 154 -3.84 8.22 -10.65
CA THR A 154 -3.98 7.18 -11.69
C THR A 154 -4.54 5.88 -11.12
N ILE A 155 -4.03 5.43 -9.97
CA ILE A 155 -4.52 4.21 -9.31
C ILE A 155 -5.98 4.40 -8.89
N PHE A 156 -6.32 5.54 -8.28
CA PHE A 156 -7.69 5.85 -7.88
C PHE A 156 -8.65 5.92 -9.07
N CYS A 157 -8.26 6.56 -10.17
CA CYS A 157 -9.05 6.61 -11.39
C CYS A 157 -9.28 5.25 -12.03
N ARG A 158 -8.34 4.30 -11.86
CA ARG A 158 -8.51 2.91 -12.32
C ARG A 158 -9.39 2.09 -11.38
N ALA A 159 -9.37 2.39 -10.08
CA ALA A 159 -10.23 1.74 -9.09
C ALA A 159 -11.71 2.10 -9.29
N ARG A 160 -12.03 3.37 -9.54
CA ARG A 160 -13.41 3.85 -9.69
C ARG A 160 -14.27 3.02 -10.67
N PRO A 161 -13.91 2.86 -11.97
CA PRO A 161 -14.71 2.08 -12.90
C PRO A 161 -14.74 0.59 -12.55
N ALA A 162 -13.69 0.06 -11.91
CA ALA A 162 -13.60 -1.35 -11.54
C ALA A 162 -14.58 -1.73 -10.42
N PHE A 163 -14.92 -0.80 -9.54
CA PHE A 163 -15.93 -0.98 -8.50
C PHE A 163 -17.36 -0.62 -8.94
N GLY A 164 -17.51 0.04 -10.09
CA GLY A 164 -18.81 0.30 -10.71
C GLY A 164 -19.83 0.96 -9.75
N PRO A 165 -21.07 0.44 -9.65
CA PRO A 165 -22.12 1.01 -8.79
C PRO A 165 -21.78 1.04 -7.29
N ASP A 166 -20.84 0.20 -6.85
CA ASP A 166 -20.46 0.11 -5.44
C ASP A 166 -19.39 1.16 -5.04
N TRP A 167 -18.84 1.89 -6.02
CA TRP A 167 -17.83 2.92 -5.79
C TRP A 167 -18.25 3.99 -4.78
N PRO A 168 -19.48 4.57 -4.79
CA PRO A 168 -19.85 5.59 -3.81
C PRO A 168 -19.76 5.10 -2.36
N THR A 169 -20.15 3.85 -2.08
CA THR A 169 -20.07 3.24 -0.76
C THR A 169 -18.62 3.04 -0.32
N ILE A 170 -17.77 2.57 -1.23
CA ILE A 170 -16.34 2.39 -0.97
C ILE A 170 -15.66 3.75 -0.76
N TYR A 171 -15.97 4.72 -1.63
CA TYR A 171 -15.42 6.06 -1.59
C TYR A 171 -15.76 6.74 -0.25
N SER A 172 -17.04 6.80 0.14
CA SER A 172 -17.46 7.39 1.41
C SER A 172 -16.78 6.71 2.59
N PHE A 173 -16.75 5.37 2.65
CA PHE A 173 -16.08 4.71 3.77
C PHE A 173 -14.60 5.07 3.86
N VAL A 174 -13.89 5.06 2.72
CA VAL A 174 -12.47 5.34 2.66
C VAL A 174 -12.16 6.80 3.00
N THR A 175 -12.97 7.76 2.54
CA THR A 175 -12.78 9.18 2.84
C THR A 175 -13.18 9.53 4.27
N ASP A 176 -14.32 9.04 4.73
CA ASP A 176 -14.91 9.41 6.02
C ASP A 176 -14.12 8.78 7.17
N SER A 177 -13.67 7.54 6.97
CA SER A 177 -12.76 6.86 7.91
C SER A 177 -11.31 7.33 7.77
N LYS A 178 -11.03 8.26 6.84
CA LYS A 178 -9.70 8.80 6.52
C LYS A 178 -8.68 7.73 6.14
N ILE A 179 -9.16 6.56 5.73
CA ILE A 179 -8.30 5.40 5.44
C ILE A 179 -7.45 5.67 4.22
N LEU A 180 -7.95 6.41 3.23
CA LEU A 180 -7.13 6.96 2.15
C LEU A 180 -7.56 8.39 1.88
N LYS A 181 -6.60 9.23 1.52
CA LYS A 181 -6.83 10.65 1.21
C LYS A 181 -7.32 10.82 -0.24
N PHE A 182 -8.39 10.13 -0.63
CA PHE A 182 -8.95 10.22 -1.99
C PHE A 182 -9.34 11.64 -2.38
N SER A 183 -9.76 12.46 -1.42
CA SER A 183 -10.10 13.86 -1.64
C SER A 183 -8.93 14.70 -2.20
N LEU A 184 -7.68 14.26 -2.02
CA LEU A 184 -6.52 14.92 -2.63
C LEU A 184 -6.37 14.63 -4.13
N TYR A 185 -7.16 13.69 -4.66
CA TYR A 185 -7.01 13.16 -6.02
C TYR A 185 -8.39 13.06 -6.69
N PRO A 186 -9.01 14.20 -6.99
CA PRO A 186 -10.25 14.20 -7.75
C PRO A 186 -9.95 13.55 -9.11
N CYS A 187 -10.57 12.40 -9.35
CA CYS A 187 -10.40 11.69 -10.60
C CYS A 187 -10.98 12.53 -11.74
N THR A 188 -10.12 13.33 -12.33
CA THR A 188 -10.34 14.09 -13.55
C THR A 188 -9.92 13.16 -14.68
N ILE A 189 -10.91 12.46 -15.24
CA ILE A 189 -10.71 11.75 -16.51
C ILE A 189 -10.57 12.86 -17.56
N PRO A 190 -9.46 12.93 -18.32
CA PRO A 190 -9.41 13.80 -19.49
C PRO A 190 -10.43 13.36 -20.55
#